data_AF-A0A7J3Z8K5-F1
#
_entry.id   AF-A0A7J3Z8K5-F1
#
_cell.length_a   1.000
_cell.length_b   1.000
_cell.length_c   1.000
_cell.angle_alpha   90.00
_cell.angle_beta   90.00
_cell.angle_gamma   90.00
#
_symmetry.space_group_name_H-M   'P 1'
#
loop_
_entity.id
_entity.type
_entity.pdbx_description
1 polymer ?
#
loop_
_entity_poly.entity_id
_entity_poly.type
_entity_poly.pdbx_seq_one_letter_code
_entity_poly.pdbx_strand_id
1 'polypeptide(L)' 'MEDAKVLRELKKLYGDSVKFAADANQALAVFPQFWDRWIALRVAEELYQLDVLWLEKPLYREDIEGYAQLR' A
#
# COMPACT_ATOMS: atom_id res chain seq x y z
N MET A 1 7.11 9.07 -0.29
CA MET A 1 7.82 7.83 0.10
C MET A 1 8.94 7.52 -0.90
N GLU A 2 10.01 6.80 -0.52
CA GLU A 2 11.05 6.38 -1.48
C GLU A 2 10.50 5.40 -2.52
N ASP A 3 9.64 4.47 -2.11
CA ASP A 3 8.97 3.51 -2.99
C ASP A 3 8.11 4.19 -4.06
N ALA A 4 7.51 5.34 -3.74
CA ALA A 4 6.74 6.13 -4.70
C ALA A 4 7.63 6.70 -5.82
N LYS A 5 8.91 7.00 -5.55
CA LYS A 5 9.85 7.42 -6.59
C LYS A 5 10.17 6.25 -7.51
N VAL A 6 10.44 5.07 -6.94
CA VAL A 6 10.68 3.84 -7.71
C VAL A 6 9.49 3.54 -8.62
N LEU A 7 8.26 3.57 -8.08
CA LEU A 7 7.05 3.38 -8.87
C LEU A 7 6.92 4.38 -10.02
N ARG A 8 7.22 5.67 -9.80
CA ARG A 8 7.19 6.68 -10.87
C ARG A 8 8.18 6.38 -11.98
N GLU A 9 9.40 5.98 -11.65
CA GLU A 9 10.39 5.60 -12.67
C GLU A 9 9.97 4.34 -13.43
N LEU A 10 9.43 3.33 -12.74
CA LEU A 10 8.89 2.14 -13.39
C LEU A 10 7.72 2.49 -14.34
N LYS A 11 6.81 3.37 -13.93
CA LYS A 11 5.71 3.83 -14.81
C LYS A 11 6.20 4.60 -16.04
N LYS A 12 7.28 5.38 -15.92
CA LYS A 12 7.89 6.02 -17.10
C LYS A 12 8.44 4.98 -18.09
N LEU A 13 9.01 3.88 -17.59
CA LEU A 13 9.60 2.83 -18.41
C LEU A 13 8.55 1.93 -19.08
N TYR A 14 7.51 1.54 -18.34
CA TYR A 14 6.53 0.54 -18.81
C TYR A 14 5.20 1.15 -19.27
N GLY A 15 4.93 2.42 -18.97
CA GLY A 15 3.65 3.05 -19.25
C GLY A 15 2.49 2.26 -18.65
N ASP A 16 1.40 2.13 -19.42
CA ASP A 16 0.20 1.39 -19.01
C ASP A 16 0.23 -0.10 -19.36
N SER A 17 1.34 -0.60 -19.93
CA SER A 17 1.48 -2.02 -20.31
C SER A 17 1.62 -2.97 -19.12
N VAL A 18 2.01 -2.42 -17.96
CA VAL A 18 2.17 -3.15 -16.70
C VAL A 18 1.32 -2.49 -15.63
N LYS A 19 0.61 -3.29 -14.86
CA LYS A 19 -0.12 -2.86 -13.67
C LYS A 19 0.65 -3.24 -12.42
N PHE A 20 0.59 -2.39 -11.40
CA PHE A 20 1.35 -2.55 -10.17
C PHE A 20 0.45 -2.95 -9.01
N ALA A 21 1.03 -3.72 -8.08
CA ALA A 21 0.45 -4.08 -6.80
C ALA A 21 1.56 -4.00 -5.74
N ALA A 22 1.19 -3.76 -4.48
CA ALA A 22 2.12 -3.68 -3.36
C ALA A 22 1.64 -4.56 -2.20
N ASP A 23 2.57 -5.16 -1.45
CA ASP A 23 2.31 -5.82 -0.17
C ASP A 23 3.02 -5.04 0.94
N ALA A 24 2.26 -4.50 1.89
CA ALA A 24 2.78 -3.75 3.04
C ALA A 24 3.30 -4.65 4.17
N ASN A 25 3.02 -5.95 4.09
CA ASN A 25 3.50 -7.01 4.98
C ASN A 25 3.19 -6.77 6.47
N GLN A 26 2.10 -6.05 6.79
CA GLN A 26 1.74 -5.71 8.18
C GLN A 26 0.97 -6.84 8.88
N ALA A 27 0.38 -7.79 8.13
CA ALA A 27 -0.57 -8.76 8.67
C ALA A 27 0.01 -9.70 9.74
N LEU A 28 1.32 -9.95 9.74
CA LEU A 28 2.02 -10.79 10.73
C LEU A 28 3.22 -10.07 11.34
N ALA A 29 3.26 -8.74 11.27
CA ALA A 29 4.35 -8.01 11.88
C ALA A 29 4.38 -8.31 13.39
N VAL A 30 5.53 -8.76 13.90
CA VAL A 30 5.74 -9.14 15.31
C VAL A 30 6.62 -8.15 16.08
N PHE A 31 7.23 -7.20 15.37
CA PHE A 31 7.97 -6.08 15.93
C PHE A 31 7.45 -4.78 15.33
N PRO A 32 7.51 -3.66 16.08
CA PRO A 32 7.28 -2.33 15.52
C PRO A 32 8.12 -2.16 14.24
N GLN A 33 7.60 -1.55 13.17
CA GLN A 33 6.72 -0.39 13.16
C GLN A 33 5.38 -0.69 12.50
N PHE A 34 4.36 -0.85 13.33
CA PHE A 34 3.00 -1.11 12.85
C PHE A 34 2.42 0.16 12.26
N TRP A 35 1.82 0.04 11.08
CA TRP A 35 0.96 1.10 10.57
C TRP A 35 -0.31 1.14 11.40
N ASP A 36 -0.69 2.34 11.83
CA ASP A 36 -2.08 2.58 12.19
C ASP A 36 -2.92 2.77 10.92
N ARG A 37 -4.24 2.82 11.10
CA ARG A 37 -5.19 3.04 10.01
C ARG A 37 -4.91 4.33 9.22
N TRP A 38 -4.46 5.40 9.87
CA TRP A 38 -4.22 6.67 9.18
C TRP A 38 -3.04 6.59 8.24
N ILE A 39 -1.98 5.90 8.64
CA ILE A 39 -0.83 5.60 7.79
C ILE A 39 -1.27 4.71 6.63
N ALA A 40 -2.01 3.64 6.90
CA ALA A 40 -2.54 2.75 5.86
C ALA A 40 -3.37 3.50 4.80
N LEU A 41 -4.30 4.36 5.22
CA LEU A 41 -5.11 5.19 4.32
C LEU A 41 -4.26 6.17 3.50
N ARG A 42 -3.29 6.84 4.13
CA ARG A 42 -2.41 7.77 3.42
C ARG A 42 -1.59 7.05 2.35
N VAL A 43 -1.04 5.89 2.67
CA VAL A 43 -0.28 5.08 1.71
C VAL A 43 -1.19 4.57 0.59
N ALA A 44 -2.40 4.09 0.92
CA ALA A 44 -3.38 3.66 -0.08
C ALA A 44 -3.72 4.79 -1.06
N GLU A 45 -3.96 6.01 -0.58
CA GLU A 45 -4.22 7.19 -1.42
C GLU A 45 -3.01 7.52 -2.31
N GLU A 46 -1.79 7.54 -1.77
CA GLU A 46 -0.57 7.79 -2.56
C GLU A 46 -0.38 6.74 -3.67
N LEU A 47 -0.65 5.47 -3.38
CA LEU A 47 -0.57 4.37 -4.34
C LEU A 47 -1.69 4.44 -5.39
N TYR A 48 -2.90 4.82 -4.99
CA TYR A 48 -4.03 5.03 -5.89
C TYR A 48 -3.73 6.13 -6.93
N GLN A 49 -3.17 7.27 -6.50
CA GLN A 49 -2.74 8.34 -7.39
C GLN A 49 -1.64 7.91 -8.39
N LEU A 50 -0.95 6.80 -8.11
CA LEU A 50 0.05 6.19 -9.00
C LEU A 50 -0.52 5.07 -9.87
N ASP A 51 -1.83 4.78 -9.85
CA ASP A 51 -2.49 3.65 -10.53
C ASP A 51 -1.96 2.27 -10.06
N VAL A 52 -1.62 2.16 -8.78
CA VAL A 52 -1.38 0.86 -8.16
C VAL A 52 -2.74 0.24 -7.83
N LEU A 53 -3.00 -0.95 -8.36
CA LEU A 53 -4.33 -1.55 -8.34
C LEU A 53 -4.66 -2.26 -7.02
N TRP A 54 -3.64 -2.59 -6.23
CA TRP A 54 -3.79 -3.41 -5.04
C TRP A 54 -2.77 -3.08 -3.96
N LEU A 55 -3.24 -2.99 -2.72
CA LEU A 55 -2.44 -2.90 -1.51
C LEU A 55 -2.78 -4.08 -0.59
N GLU A 56 -1.89 -5.06 -0.55
CA GLU A 56 -2.01 -6.23 0.31
C GLU A 56 -1.52 -5.95 1.73
N LYS A 57 -2.23 -6.49 2.72
CA LYS A 57 -1.84 -6.50 4.15
C LYS A 57 -1.38 -5.14 4.72
N PRO A 58 -2.16 -4.05 4.56
CA PRO A 58 -1.81 -2.75 5.14
C PRO A 58 -1.98 -2.67 6.66
N LEU A 59 -2.70 -3.63 7.27
CA LEU A 59 -3.00 -3.67 8.70
C LEU A 59 -2.73 -5.08 9.27
N TYR A 60 -2.80 -5.18 10.60
CA TYR A 60 -2.74 -6.48 11.28
C TYR A 60 -3.90 -7.38 10.86
N ARG A 61 -3.67 -8.68 10.72
CA ARG A 61 -4.66 -9.66 10.22
C ARG A 61 -5.99 -9.68 10.99
N GLU A 62 -5.99 -9.27 12.25
CA GLU A 62 -7.17 -9.25 13.12
C GLU A 62 -7.77 -7.84 13.30
N ASP A 63 -7.23 -6.82 12.63
CA ASP A 63 -7.81 -5.46 12.63
C ASP A 63 -9.02 -5.37 11.69
N ILE A 64 -10.06 -6.13 12.01
CA ILE A 64 -11.28 -6.24 11.20
C ILE A 64 -11.97 -4.87 11.05
N GLU A 65 -11.98 -4.06 12.12
CA GLU A 65 -12.56 -2.73 12.10
C GLU A 65 -11.76 -1.78 11.19
N GLY A 66 -10.43 -1.79 11.28
CA GLY A 66 -9.57 -1.02 10.41
C GLY A 66 -9.79 -1.38 8.94
N TYR A 67 -9.82 -2.67 8.61
CA TYR A 67 -10.11 -3.14 7.25
C TYR A 67 -11.49 -2.72 6.74
N ALA A 68 -12.51 -2.72 7.59
CA ALA A 68 -13.85 -2.27 7.20
C ALA A 68 -13.88 -0.78 6.80
N GLN A 69 -12.97 0.02 7.36
CA GLN A 69 -12.84 1.46 7.12
C GLN A 69 -11.91 1.81 5.95
N LEU A 70 -11.19 0.84 5.36
CA LEU A 70 -10.35 1.02 4.16
C LEU A 70 -11.12 0.88 2.83
N ARG A 71 -12.45 0.73 2.88
CA ARG A 71 -13.32 0.55 1.71
C ARG A 71 -13.80 1.86 1.09
#